data_AF-A0A2J6PH09-F1
#
_entry.id   AF-A0A2J6PH09-F1
#
_cell.length_a   1.000
_cell.length_b   1.000
_cell.length_c   1.000
_cell.angle_alpha   90.00
_cell.angle_beta   90.00
_cell.angle_gamma   90.00
#
_symmetry.space_group_name_H-M   'P 1'
#
loop_
_entity.id
_entity.type
_entity.pdbx_description
1 polymer ?
#
loop_
_entity_poly.entity_id
_entity_poly.type
_entity_poly.pdbx_seq_one_letter_code
_entity_poly.pdbx_strand_id
1 'polypeptide(L)'
;MTYWDTEMGMSIDALLPFCALSSVRKARIHRCSEEFFFPSSQRYPNIQDLQISYSNIGSEALTNILQCFPSLKNLYYEDVGDLGRAISHLHKTLEGLIVLGSGNNVFGEEEERTIGSLAGFKKLKTIVMNHHFLLIPGSEIDGEKPKLINILPSSLEMLAMADCTLDILPQVRDLLDQKPSSSHSFPKPNKIVIGLGSEDDPLASPDDSSVSAEQLEAMKDEAQELIADVKPMGVDIGIFYRNFRMGESDWDHKRYPL
;
A
#
# COMPACT_ATOMS: atom_id res chain seq x y z
N MET A 1 -1.01 27.30 -3.03
CA MET A 1 0.15 27.64 -3.87
C MET A 1 1.21 26.60 -3.59
N THR A 2 1.08 25.45 -4.25
CA THR A 2 1.84 24.24 -3.93
C THR A 2 2.98 24.09 -4.93
N TYR A 3 4.20 24.37 -4.48
CA TYR A 3 5.42 24.01 -5.17
C TYR A 3 5.57 22.49 -5.08
N TRP A 4 5.02 21.78 -6.07
CA TRP A 4 5.06 20.32 -6.18
C TRP A 4 6.33 19.81 -6.86
N ASP A 5 7.13 20.71 -7.41
CA ASP A 5 8.40 20.31 -7.98
C ASP A 5 9.43 20.10 -6.86
N THR A 6 9.91 18.86 -6.72
CA THR A 6 11.09 18.57 -5.91
C THR A 6 12.37 19.03 -6.62
N GLU A 7 12.31 19.89 -7.63
CA GLU A 7 13.42 20.68 -8.20
C GLU A 7 14.32 21.33 -7.12
N MET A 8 13.84 21.46 -5.87
CA MET A 8 14.61 21.95 -4.70
C MET A 8 14.86 20.90 -3.60
N GLY A 9 14.57 19.63 -3.87
CA GLY A 9 14.82 18.49 -3.00
C GLY A 9 16.31 18.11 -2.93
N MET A 10 16.70 17.37 -1.90
CA MET A 10 18.05 16.80 -1.87
C MET A 10 18.14 15.64 -2.87
N SER A 11 19.17 15.65 -3.71
CA SER A 11 19.46 14.52 -4.59
C SER A 11 19.65 13.24 -3.77
N ILE A 12 19.07 12.14 -4.23
CA ILE A 12 19.19 10.84 -3.57
C ILE A 12 20.66 10.41 -3.41
N ASP A 13 21.53 10.74 -4.37
CA ASP A 13 22.97 10.44 -4.32
C ASP A 13 23.67 11.13 -3.15
N ALA A 14 23.19 12.31 -2.74
CA ALA A 14 23.74 13.00 -1.58
C ALA A 14 23.27 12.36 -0.25
N LEU A 15 22.14 11.65 -0.26
CA LEU A 15 21.53 11.04 0.92
C LEU A 15 22.05 9.62 1.20
N LEU A 16 22.30 8.85 0.15
CA LEU A 16 22.69 7.44 0.27
C LEU A 16 24.00 7.20 1.06
N PRO A 17 25.04 8.07 1.03
CA PRO A 17 26.23 7.89 1.85
C PRO A 17 25.96 7.78 3.36
N PHE A 18 24.91 8.44 3.87
CA PHE A 18 24.53 8.32 5.28
C PHE A 18 24.00 6.92 5.62
N CYS A 19 23.46 6.19 4.64
CA CYS A 19 23.03 4.80 4.81
C CYS A 19 24.21 3.83 4.93
N ALA A 20 25.44 4.23 4.57
CA ALA A 20 26.63 3.39 4.72
C ALA A 20 27.11 3.26 6.18
N LEU A 21 26.63 4.11 7.08
CA LEU A 21 27.00 4.08 8.49
C LEU A 21 26.47 2.80 9.14
N SER A 22 27.36 2.00 9.71
CA SER A 22 27.04 0.70 10.30
C SER A 22 26.14 0.77 11.54
N SER A 23 25.89 1.94 12.10
CA SER A 23 24.92 2.19 13.17
C SER A 23 23.51 2.52 12.65
N VAL A 24 23.38 2.94 11.40
CA VAL A 24 22.10 3.33 10.81
C VAL A 24 21.36 2.05 10.39
N ARG A 25 20.11 1.92 10.84
CA ARG A 25 19.19 0.83 10.47
C ARG A 25 17.93 1.32 9.77
N LYS A 26 17.64 2.61 9.92
CA LYS A 26 16.44 3.26 9.43
C LYS A 26 16.83 4.46 8.61
N ALA A 27 16.22 4.61 7.44
CA ALA A 27 16.37 5.78 6.59
C ALA A 27 14.97 6.41 6.40
N ARG A 28 14.91 7.73 6.58
CA ARG A 28 13.71 8.55 6.40
C ARG A 28 14.07 9.65 5.42
N ILE A 29 13.61 9.49 4.19
CA ILE A 29 13.92 10.35 3.06
C ILE A 29 12.64 11.07 2.69
N HIS A 30 12.70 12.39 2.71
CA HIS A 30 11.55 13.25 2.47
C HIS A 30 11.94 14.32 1.46
N ARG A 31 11.12 14.52 0.43
CA ARG A 31 11.38 15.51 -0.64
C ARG A 31 12.76 15.34 -1.27
N CYS A 32 13.07 14.12 -1.71
CA CYS A 32 14.24 13.90 -2.55
C CYS A 32 13.88 14.01 -4.03
N SER A 33 14.88 14.40 -4.83
CA SER A 33 14.79 14.44 -6.29
C SER A 33 15.69 13.37 -6.90
N GLU A 34 15.27 12.89 -8.07
CA GLU A 34 16.01 11.94 -8.90
C GLU A 34 16.64 12.60 -10.13
N GLU A 35 17.51 13.60 -9.95
CA GLU A 35 18.36 13.97 -11.07
C GLU A 35 19.34 12.82 -11.38
N PHE A 36 18.95 11.97 -12.34
CA PHE A 36 19.78 10.95 -12.97
C PHE A 36 20.35 9.88 -12.02
N PHE A 37 19.49 9.22 -11.21
CA PHE A 37 19.95 8.12 -10.36
C PHE A 37 20.16 6.81 -11.15
N PHE A 38 21.42 6.51 -11.44
CA PHE A 38 21.81 5.29 -12.16
C PHE A 38 22.01 4.10 -11.21
N PRO A 39 21.90 2.86 -11.72
CA PRO A 39 22.17 1.65 -10.93
C PRO A 39 23.60 1.68 -10.39
N SER A 40 23.76 1.97 -9.10
CA SER A 40 25.07 1.85 -8.44
C SER A 40 25.33 0.38 -8.05
N SER A 41 26.59 -0.02 -7.91
CA SER A 41 26.97 -1.28 -7.27
C SER A 41 26.95 -1.19 -5.73
N GLN A 42 26.77 0.02 -5.20
CA GLN A 42 26.76 0.27 -3.77
C GLN A 42 25.51 -0.35 -3.13
N ARG A 43 25.70 -1.01 -1.99
CA ARG A 43 24.62 -1.63 -1.23
C ARG A 43 24.71 -1.19 0.23
N TYR A 44 23.55 -1.07 0.86
CA TYR A 44 23.36 -0.66 2.26
C TYR A 44 22.63 -1.78 3.02
N PRO A 45 23.29 -2.93 3.26
CA PRO A 45 22.65 -4.12 3.85
C PRO A 45 22.23 -3.92 5.32
N ASN A 46 22.71 -2.87 5.97
CA ASN A 46 22.32 -2.49 7.32
C ASN A 46 20.93 -1.84 7.38
N ILE A 47 20.42 -1.24 6.30
CA ILE A 47 19.10 -0.61 6.31
C ILE A 47 18.02 -1.68 6.24
N GLN A 48 17.13 -1.66 7.23
CA GLN A 48 16.01 -2.59 7.36
C GLN A 48 14.66 -1.89 7.27
N ASP A 49 14.64 -0.57 7.43
CA ASP A 49 13.42 0.24 7.50
C ASP A 49 13.64 1.52 6.69
N LEU A 50 12.90 1.67 5.60
CA LEU A 50 13.04 2.77 4.65
C LEU A 50 11.70 3.47 4.51
N GLN A 51 11.74 4.80 4.61
CA GLN A 51 10.63 5.66 4.27
C GLN A 51 11.09 6.61 3.18
N ILE A 52 10.32 6.69 2.10
CA ILE A 52 10.45 7.70 1.05
C ILE A 52 9.09 8.37 0.93
N SER A 53 9.03 9.69 1.11
CA SER A 53 7.77 10.42 1.04
C SER A 53 7.92 11.78 0.39
N TYR A 54 6.84 12.27 -0.25
CA TYR A 54 6.78 13.57 -0.92
C TYR A 54 7.97 13.79 -1.85
N SER A 55 8.44 12.71 -2.46
CA SER A 55 9.52 12.75 -3.44
C SER A 55 8.86 12.80 -4.82
N ASN A 56 9.63 13.07 -5.86
CA ASN A 56 9.18 12.89 -7.24
C ASN A 56 10.18 11.91 -7.84
N ILE A 57 9.92 10.61 -7.67
CA ILE A 57 10.83 9.54 -8.10
C ILE A 57 10.12 8.68 -9.13
N GLY A 58 10.56 8.76 -10.38
CA GLY A 58 10.11 7.90 -11.44
C GLY A 58 10.46 6.42 -11.23
N SER A 59 9.70 5.58 -11.91
CA SER A 59 9.65 4.13 -11.65
C SER A 59 11.01 3.42 -11.80
N GLU A 60 11.84 3.85 -12.75
CA GLU A 60 13.17 3.27 -12.98
C GLU A 60 14.14 3.63 -11.86
N ALA A 61 14.17 4.89 -11.45
CA ALA A 61 15.06 5.31 -10.38
C ALA A 61 14.59 4.77 -9.03
N LEU A 62 13.28 4.65 -8.76
CA LEU A 62 12.77 3.94 -7.58
C LEU A 62 13.30 2.50 -7.54
N THR A 63 13.25 1.79 -8.67
CA THR A 63 13.81 0.43 -8.78
C THR A 63 15.30 0.41 -8.42
N ASN A 64 16.09 1.33 -8.99
CA ASN A 64 17.51 1.42 -8.72
C ASN A 64 17.81 1.74 -7.25
N ILE A 65 17.04 2.66 -6.65
CA ILE A 65 17.16 3.05 -5.24
C ILE A 65 16.88 1.85 -4.35
N LEU A 66 15.78 1.13 -4.57
CA LEU A 66 15.41 -0.03 -3.74
C LEU A 66 16.39 -1.20 -3.87
N GLN A 67 17.06 -1.34 -5.02
CA GLN A 67 18.17 -2.32 -5.18
C GLN A 67 19.36 -2.03 -4.28
N CYS A 68 19.53 -0.79 -3.81
CA CYS A 68 20.58 -0.45 -2.85
C CYS A 68 20.33 -1.04 -1.46
N PHE A 69 19.11 -1.53 -1.15
CA PHE A 69 18.71 -1.99 0.18
C PHE A 69 18.33 -3.49 0.19
N PRO A 70 19.27 -4.42 0.00
CA PRO A 70 18.98 -5.84 -0.20
C PRO A 70 18.44 -6.57 1.05
N SER A 71 18.48 -5.94 2.23
CA SER A 71 18.00 -6.49 3.50
C SER A 71 16.80 -5.72 4.05
N LEU A 72 16.12 -4.95 3.20
CA LEU A 72 14.97 -4.16 3.59
C LEU A 72 13.83 -5.06 4.07
N LYS A 73 13.30 -4.72 5.25
CA LYS A 73 12.17 -5.41 5.90
C LYS A 73 10.91 -4.57 5.85
N ASN A 74 11.02 -3.25 6.03
CA ASN A 74 9.88 -2.35 6.04
C ASN A 74 10.08 -1.25 5.01
N LEU A 75 9.07 -1.05 4.16
CA LEU A 75 9.03 0.03 3.20
C LEU A 75 7.77 0.86 3.45
N TYR A 76 7.97 2.16 3.66
CA TYR A 76 6.94 3.17 3.48
C TYR A 76 7.26 3.96 2.21
N TYR A 77 6.30 4.04 1.31
CA TYR A 77 6.39 4.85 0.11
C TYR A 77 5.15 5.72 -0.02
N GLU A 78 5.38 7.01 -0.28
CA GLU A 78 4.32 7.98 -0.52
C GLU A 78 4.64 8.78 -1.78
N ASP A 79 4.21 8.22 -2.91
CA ASP A 79 4.29 8.78 -4.26
C ASP A 79 3.59 7.83 -5.27
N VAL A 80 3.62 8.18 -6.55
CA VAL A 80 3.17 7.37 -7.70
C VAL A 80 4.33 6.57 -8.33
N GLY A 81 4.02 5.50 -9.09
CA GLY A 81 5.01 4.74 -9.86
C GLY A 81 4.82 3.21 -9.85
N ASP A 82 5.56 2.49 -10.69
CA ASP A 82 5.54 1.01 -10.80
C ASP A 82 6.29 0.36 -9.62
N LEU A 83 5.64 0.39 -8.45
CA LEU A 83 6.18 -0.15 -7.22
C LEU A 83 6.36 -1.68 -7.29
N GLY A 84 5.46 -2.39 -7.99
CA GLY A 84 5.47 -3.85 -8.09
C GLY A 84 6.79 -4.38 -8.65
N ARG A 85 7.26 -3.78 -9.75
CA ARG A 85 8.58 -4.08 -10.30
C ARG A 85 9.70 -3.71 -9.32
N ALA A 86 9.60 -2.53 -8.71
CA ALA A 86 10.65 -1.98 -7.84
C ALA A 86 10.89 -2.80 -6.56
N ILE A 87 9.87 -3.48 -6.01
CA ILE A 87 10.00 -4.30 -4.80
C ILE A 87 10.24 -5.80 -5.08
N SER A 88 10.23 -6.23 -6.34
CA SER A 88 10.26 -7.65 -6.72
C SER A 88 11.47 -8.43 -6.15
N HIS A 89 12.65 -7.79 -6.03
CA HIS A 89 13.84 -8.41 -5.44
C HIS A 89 13.75 -8.59 -3.92
N LEU A 90 12.82 -7.90 -3.25
CA LEU A 90 12.65 -7.91 -1.80
C LEU A 90 11.71 -9.03 -1.30
N HIS A 91 11.21 -9.90 -2.18
CA HIS A 91 10.25 -10.98 -1.84
C HIS A 91 10.71 -11.93 -0.72
N LYS A 92 12.02 -12.00 -0.41
CA LYS A 92 12.57 -12.84 0.67
C LYS A 92 12.79 -12.11 2.00
N THR A 93 12.69 -10.78 2.01
CA THR A 93 13.08 -9.94 3.17
C THR A 93 11.97 -9.02 3.64
N LEU A 94 11.10 -8.55 2.75
CA LEU A 94 10.04 -7.62 3.09
C LEU A 94 9.03 -8.26 4.05
N GLU A 95 8.80 -7.58 5.17
CA GLU A 95 7.91 -7.95 6.28
C GLU A 95 6.74 -6.97 6.40
N GLY A 96 6.96 -5.69 6.06
CA GLY A 96 5.93 -4.65 6.06
C GLY A 96 6.00 -3.75 4.82
N LEU A 97 4.84 -3.45 4.25
CA LEU A 97 4.68 -2.58 3.10
C LEU A 97 3.56 -1.57 3.35
N ILE A 98 3.91 -0.29 3.31
CA ILE A 98 2.99 0.83 3.46
C ILE A 98 3.11 1.71 2.21
N VAL A 99 2.01 1.88 1.48
CA VAL A 99 1.98 2.63 0.21
C VAL A 99 0.80 3.58 0.22
N LEU A 100 1.08 4.86 0.44
CA LEU A 100 0.06 5.89 0.55
C LEU A 100 0.23 6.87 -0.59
N GLY A 101 -0.72 6.97 -1.52
CA GLY A 101 -0.58 7.85 -2.68
C GLY A 101 -1.90 8.48 -3.06
N SER A 102 -1.88 9.74 -3.48
CA SER A 102 -3.06 10.33 -4.12
C SER A 102 -3.06 9.91 -5.59
N GLY A 103 -3.88 8.93 -5.97
CA GLY A 103 -4.03 8.47 -7.37
C GLY A 103 -4.43 9.57 -8.37
N ASN A 104 -4.75 10.78 -7.89
CA ASN A 104 -5.25 11.90 -8.71
C ASN A 104 -4.16 12.89 -9.19
N ASN A 105 -2.88 12.67 -8.86
CA ASN A 105 -1.82 13.65 -9.15
C ASN A 105 -0.73 13.13 -10.11
N VAL A 106 -1.04 12.11 -10.92
CA VAL A 106 -0.16 11.72 -12.02
C VAL A 106 -0.21 12.81 -13.11
N PHE A 107 0.77 13.71 -13.10
CA PHE A 107 1.02 14.62 -14.22
C PHE A 107 2.16 14.06 -15.07
N GLY A 108 1.86 13.45 -16.22
CA GLY A 108 2.88 12.95 -17.15
C GLY A 108 2.58 11.57 -17.75
N GLU A 109 3.60 10.91 -18.29
CA GLU A 109 3.53 9.56 -18.89
C GLU A 109 3.67 8.42 -17.86
N GLU A 110 3.77 8.72 -16.56
CA GLU A 110 3.88 7.70 -15.52
C GLU A 110 2.53 7.08 -15.18
N GLU A 111 2.11 6.10 -15.97
CA GLU A 111 0.87 5.36 -15.70
C GLU A 111 0.93 4.67 -14.32
N GLU A 112 -0.08 4.94 -13.48
CA GLU A 112 -0.28 4.20 -12.24
C GLU A 112 -0.51 2.72 -12.55
N ARG A 113 0.30 1.85 -11.94
CA ARG A 113 0.23 0.40 -12.17
C ARG A 113 -0.09 -0.32 -10.87
N THR A 114 -0.85 -1.41 -10.99
CA THR A 114 -1.03 -2.33 -9.87
C THR A 114 0.33 -2.81 -9.40
N ILE A 115 0.46 -3.05 -8.09
CA ILE A 115 1.66 -3.67 -7.53
C ILE A 115 1.82 -5.13 -8.00
N GLY A 116 0.77 -5.72 -8.60
CA GLY A 116 0.72 -7.11 -9.02
C GLY A 116 0.56 -8.07 -7.84
N SER A 117 0.85 -9.36 -8.09
CA SER A 117 0.72 -10.39 -7.05
C SER A 117 1.86 -10.29 -6.03
N LEU A 118 1.49 -10.20 -4.75
CA LEU A 118 2.36 -10.27 -3.59
C LEU A 118 2.44 -11.69 -2.99
N ALA A 119 1.82 -12.69 -3.63
CA ALA A 119 1.78 -14.07 -3.13
C ALA A 119 3.17 -14.69 -2.88
N GLY A 120 4.18 -14.22 -3.63
CA GLY A 120 5.59 -14.65 -3.49
C GLY A 120 6.32 -14.09 -2.25
N PHE A 121 5.75 -13.09 -1.56
CA PHE A 121 6.39 -12.40 -0.44
C PHE A 121 6.16 -13.15 0.88
N LYS A 122 6.89 -14.24 1.09
CA LYS A 122 6.68 -15.21 2.19
C LYS A 122 6.88 -14.68 3.61
N LYS A 123 7.42 -13.47 3.76
CA LYS A 123 7.62 -12.81 5.06
C LYS A 123 6.73 -11.60 5.27
N LEU A 124 6.00 -11.17 4.23
CA LEU A 124 5.19 -9.97 4.27
C LEU A 124 3.96 -10.24 5.14
N LYS A 125 3.95 -9.58 6.29
CA LYS A 125 2.96 -9.71 7.36
C LYS A 125 2.02 -8.52 7.40
N THR A 126 2.49 -7.35 6.98
CA THR A 126 1.73 -6.10 7.07
C THR A 126 1.64 -5.45 5.69
N ILE A 127 0.41 -5.19 5.26
CA ILE A 127 0.10 -4.44 4.04
C ILE A 127 -0.84 -3.31 4.43
N VAL A 128 -0.45 -2.07 4.10
CA VAL A 128 -1.23 -0.86 4.33
C VAL A 128 -1.19 -0.03 3.05
N MET A 129 -2.29 0.09 2.32
CA MET A 129 -2.28 0.85 1.07
C MET A 129 -3.66 1.28 0.59
N ASN A 130 -3.72 2.16 -0.39
CA ASN A 130 -4.99 2.45 -1.06
C ASN A 130 -5.40 1.28 -1.96
N HIS A 131 -6.71 1.05 -2.04
CA HIS A 131 -7.31 -0.09 -2.74
C HIS A 131 -6.85 -0.23 -4.20
N HIS A 132 -6.72 0.89 -4.92
CA HIS A 132 -6.33 0.90 -6.32
C HIS A 132 -4.93 0.31 -6.57
N PHE A 133 -3.99 0.36 -5.61
CA PHE A 133 -2.67 -0.26 -5.79
C PHE A 133 -2.72 -1.79 -5.84
N LEU A 134 -3.72 -2.41 -5.19
CA LEU A 134 -3.93 -3.86 -5.22
C LEU A 134 -4.84 -4.29 -6.37
N LEU A 135 -5.90 -3.52 -6.58
CA LEU A 135 -7.04 -3.88 -7.42
C LEU A 135 -7.37 -2.67 -8.31
N ILE A 136 -6.60 -2.46 -9.38
CA ILE A 136 -6.93 -1.40 -10.35
C ILE A 136 -8.26 -1.78 -11.05
N PRO A 137 -9.23 -0.86 -11.09
CA PRO A 137 -10.41 -1.00 -11.93
C PRO A 137 -10.01 -1.13 -13.41
N GLY A 138 -10.38 -2.24 -14.06
CA GLY A 138 -10.11 -2.46 -15.49
C GLY A 138 -8.77 -3.13 -15.81
N SER A 139 -7.92 -3.42 -14.81
CA SER A 139 -6.77 -4.32 -15.01
C SER A 139 -7.25 -5.78 -15.03
N GLU A 140 -7.98 -6.15 -16.07
CA GLU A 140 -8.33 -7.55 -16.31
C GLU A 140 -7.05 -8.31 -16.64
N ILE A 141 -6.67 -9.26 -15.79
CA ILE A 141 -5.61 -10.22 -16.11
C ILE A 141 -6.33 -11.41 -16.72
N ASP A 142 -6.11 -11.66 -18.02
CA ASP A 142 -6.77 -12.74 -18.77
C ASP A 142 -8.32 -12.68 -18.74
N GLY A 143 -8.89 -11.47 -18.63
CA GLY A 143 -10.35 -11.25 -18.57
C GLY A 143 -10.97 -11.46 -17.19
N GLU A 144 -10.17 -11.76 -16.15
CA GLU A 144 -10.64 -11.85 -14.78
C GLU A 144 -10.15 -10.66 -13.93
N LYS A 145 -11.07 -10.14 -13.10
CA LYS A 145 -10.71 -9.14 -12.09
C LYS A 145 -9.78 -9.77 -11.06
N PRO A 146 -8.67 -9.10 -10.68
CA PRO A 146 -7.81 -9.58 -9.62
C PRO A 146 -8.64 -9.75 -8.34
N LYS A 147 -8.37 -10.83 -7.60
CA LYS A 147 -9.01 -11.13 -6.32
C LYS A 147 -7.97 -11.08 -5.21
N LEU A 148 -8.32 -10.54 -4.04
CA LEU A 148 -7.44 -10.49 -2.86
C LEU A 148 -6.76 -11.82 -2.57
N ILE A 149 -7.53 -12.92 -2.65
CA ILE A 149 -7.02 -14.28 -2.40
C ILE A 149 -5.85 -14.69 -3.29
N ASN A 150 -5.79 -14.19 -4.51
CA ASN A 150 -4.76 -14.57 -5.50
C ASN A 150 -3.51 -13.69 -5.42
N ILE A 151 -3.63 -12.50 -4.81
CA ILE A 151 -2.55 -11.51 -4.78
C ILE A 151 -1.90 -11.40 -3.41
N LEU A 152 -2.58 -11.74 -2.32
CA LEU A 152 -2.05 -11.56 -0.98
C LEU A 152 -1.05 -12.67 -0.56
N PRO A 153 -0.02 -12.34 0.22
CA PRO A 153 0.94 -13.33 0.71
C PRO A 153 0.31 -14.21 1.79
N SER A 154 0.64 -15.50 1.77
CA SER A 154 0.20 -16.45 2.81
C SER A 154 0.61 -16.09 4.25
N SER A 155 1.65 -15.28 4.41
CA SER A 155 2.17 -14.81 5.71
C SER A 155 1.43 -13.59 6.26
N LEU A 156 0.41 -13.08 5.56
CA LEU A 156 -0.28 -11.85 5.93
C LEU A 156 -0.95 -11.98 7.30
N GLU A 157 -0.64 -11.04 8.18
CA GLU A 157 -1.23 -10.89 9.52
C GLU A 157 -2.14 -9.67 9.55
N MET A 158 -1.73 -8.55 8.94
CA MET A 158 -2.48 -7.30 8.92
C MET A 158 -2.67 -6.79 7.50
N LEU A 159 -3.93 -6.54 7.14
CA LEU A 159 -4.32 -5.84 5.92
C LEU A 159 -5.05 -4.55 6.28
N ALA A 160 -4.59 -3.41 5.78
CA ALA A 160 -5.32 -2.16 5.84
C ALA A 160 -5.46 -1.59 4.44
N MET A 161 -6.69 -1.29 4.04
CA MET A 161 -6.99 -0.70 2.74
C MET A 161 -7.84 0.55 2.91
N ALA A 162 -7.55 1.59 2.13
CA ALA A 162 -8.32 2.83 2.08
C ALA A 162 -8.87 3.03 0.67
N ASP A 163 -9.77 3.99 0.52
CA ASP A 163 -10.44 4.30 -0.74
C ASP A 163 -11.06 3.06 -1.39
N CYS A 164 -11.62 2.19 -0.55
CA CYS A 164 -12.24 0.95 -1.00
C CYS A 164 -13.67 1.19 -1.48
N THR A 165 -14.01 0.53 -2.58
CA THR A 165 -15.37 0.36 -3.08
C THR A 165 -16.07 -0.81 -2.39
N LEU A 166 -17.39 -0.92 -2.51
CA LEU A 166 -18.18 -1.93 -1.78
C LEU A 166 -17.91 -3.37 -2.18
N ASP A 167 -17.45 -3.59 -3.41
CA ASP A 167 -17.05 -4.90 -3.91
C ASP A 167 -15.84 -5.49 -3.17
N ILE A 168 -15.20 -4.72 -2.27
CA ILE A 168 -14.19 -5.24 -1.36
C ILE A 168 -14.77 -6.18 -0.29
N LEU A 169 -16.01 -5.96 0.17
CA LEU A 169 -16.58 -6.72 1.28
C LEU A 169 -16.75 -8.20 0.92
N PRO A 170 -17.30 -8.56 -0.27
CA PRO A 170 -17.32 -9.94 -0.72
C PRO A 170 -15.91 -10.55 -0.88
N GLN A 171 -14.91 -9.78 -1.33
CA GLN A 171 -13.54 -10.28 -1.45
C GLN A 171 -12.90 -10.59 -0.09
N VAL A 172 -13.25 -9.82 0.94
CA VAL A 172 -12.83 -10.09 2.32
C VAL A 172 -13.54 -11.31 2.88
N ARG A 173 -14.83 -11.52 2.58
CA ARG A 173 -15.53 -12.77 2.92
C ARG A 173 -14.84 -13.97 2.26
N ASP A 174 -14.59 -13.90 0.96
CA ASP A 174 -13.89 -14.95 0.20
C ASP A 174 -12.49 -15.24 0.77
N LEU A 175 -11.78 -14.22 1.24
CA LEU A 175 -10.47 -14.36 1.89
C LEU A 175 -10.56 -15.15 3.21
N LEU A 176 -11.63 -14.94 3.98
CA LEU A 176 -11.82 -15.50 5.33
C LEU A 176 -12.48 -16.88 5.33
N ASP A 177 -13.38 -17.14 4.37
CA ASP A 177 -14.14 -18.40 4.25
C ASP A 177 -13.29 -19.58 3.75
N GLN A 178 -12.03 -19.33 3.39
CA GLN A 178 -11.14 -20.35 2.84
C GLN A 178 -10.80 -21.42 3.88
N LYS A 179 -11.46 -22.57 3.73
CA LYS A 179 -11.13 -23.77 4.48
C LYS A 179 -9.71 -24.23 4.09
N PRO A 180 -8.92 -24.76 5.03
CA PRO A 180 -7.55 -25.25 4.81
C PRO A 180 -7.46 -26.53 3.95
N SER A 181 -8.37 -26.71 2.98
CA SER A 181 -8.67 -27.97 2.33
C SER A 181 -7.80 -28.30 1.10
N SER A 182 -6.79 -27.50 0.77
CA SER A 182 -5.86 -27.82 -0.31
C SER A 182 -4.49 -27.22 -0.07
N SER A 183 -3.48 -27.78 -0.72
CA SER A 183 -2.03 -27.63 -0.57
C SER A 183 -1.42 -26.22 -0.57
N HIS A 184 -2.23 -25.16 -0.56
CA HIS A 184 -1.78 -23.77 -0.45
C HIS A 184 -2.03 -23.24 0.96
N SER A 185 -0.99 -22.73 1.63
CA SER A 185 -1.17 -21.96 2.85
C SER A 185 -1.84 -20.64 2.47
N PHE A 186 -3.08 -20.46 2.89
CA PHE A 186 -3.81 -19.22 2.65
C PHE A 186 -3.42 -18.14 3.67
N PRO A 187 -3.46 -16.85 3.28
CA PRO A 187 -3.40 -15.75 4.24
C PRO A 187 -4.46 -15.92 5.32
N LYS A 188 -4.06 -15.74 6.58
CA LYS A 188 -4.96 -15.72 7.74
C LYS A 188 -4.72 -14.44 8.51
N PRO A 189 -5.18 -13.29 7.97
CA PRO A 189 -5.01 -12.02 8.66
C PRO A 189 -5.71 -12.11 10.01
N ASN A 190 -5.03 -11.66 11.07
CA ASN A 190 -5.63 -11.48 12.38
C ASN A 190 -6.27 -10.09 12.50
N LYS A 191 -5.95 -9.17 11.57
CA LYS A 191 -6.47 -7.82 11.53
C LYS A 191 -6.74 -7.34 10.11
N ILE A 192 -7.95 -6.83 9.88
CA ILE A 192 -8.36 -6.20 8.62
C ILE A 192 -8.93 -4.82 8.92
N VAL A 193 -8.43 -3.79 8.24
CA VAL A 193 -8.95 -2.43 8.31
C VAL A 193 -9.38 -1.99 6.92
N ILE A 194 -10.62 -1.51 6.79
CA ILE A 194 -11.19 -1.08 5.51
C ILE A 194 -11.71 0.35 5.67
N GLY A 195 -11.15 1.27 4.92
CA GLY A 195 -11.72 2.60 4.70
C GLY A 195 -12.59 2.58 3.46
N LEU A 196 -13.90 2.60 3.64
CA LEU A 196 -14.87 2.80 2.57
C LEU A 196 -14.98 4.31 2.29
N GLY A 197 -14.50 4.71 1.12
CA GLY A 197 -14.59 6.08 0.61
C GLY A 197 -15.49 6.11 -0.62
N SER A 198 -16.30 7.16 -0.77
CA SER A 198 -16.78 7.53 -2.10
C SER A 198 -15.59 8.07 -2.88
N GLU A 199 -15.59 7.85 -4.20
CA GLU A 199 -14.73 8.58 -5.14
C GLU A 199 -15.08 10.07 -5.11
N ASP A 200 -14.86 10.74 -3.98
CA ASP A 200 -14.95 12.18 -3.87
C ASP A 200 -13.63 12.70 -4.41
N ASP A 201 -13.61 12.93 -5.73
CA ASP A 201 -12.67 13.86 -6.33
C ASP A 201 -12.69 15.14 -5.47
N PRO A 202 -11.56 15.56 -4.86
CA PRO A 202 -11.52 16.80 -4.09
C PRO A 202 -11.86 18.04 -4.93
N LEU A 203 -12.02 17.90 -6.25
CA LEU A 203 -12.52 18.92 -7.18
C LEU A 203 -13.99 18.70 -7.61
N ALA A 204 -14.61 17.56 -7.30
CA ALA A 204 -16.04 17.36 -7.59
C ALA A 204 -16.88 18.29 -6.71
N SER A 205 -17.85 18.93 -7.34
CA SER A 205 -18.80 19.77 -6.61
C SER A 205 -19.54 18.91 -5.58
N PRO A 206 -19.85 19.44 -4.37
CA PRO A 206 -20.53 18.68 -3.32
C PRO A 206 -21.91 18.13 -3.71
N ASP A 207 -22.41 18.45 -4.91
CA ASP A 207 -23.66 17.95 -5.48
C ASP A 207 -23.51 16.69 -6.35
N ASP A 208 -22.29 16.25 -6.71
CA ASP A 208 -22.08 15.23 -7.77
C ASP A 208 -21.67 13.82 -7.28
N SER A 209 -21.34 13.62 -6.00
CA SER A 209 -20.87 12.31 -5.48
C SER A 209 -21.66 11.80 -4.27
N SER A 210 -22.93 12.16 -4.16
CA SER A 210 -23.73 11.73 -3.01
C SER A 210 -24.12 10.25 -3.11
N VAL A 211 -23.32 9.38 -2.47
CA VAL A 211 -23.83 8.10 -1.97
C VAL A 211 -25.10 8.42 -1.17
N SER A 212 -26.25 7.91 -1.64
CA SER A 212 -27.54 8.22 -1.01
C SER A 212 -27.53 7.73 0.44
N ALA A 213 -28.34 8.36 1.29
CA ALA A 213 -28.47 7.91 2.69
C ALA A 213 -28.89 6.43 2.78
N GLU A 214 -29.71 5.97 1.83
CA GLU A 214 -30.14 4.57 1.72
C GLU A 214 -28.97 3.65 1.36
N GLN A 215 -28.14 4.06 0.39
CA GLN A 215 -26.93 3.31 0.05
C GLN A 215 -25.98 3.24 1.24
N LEU A 216 -25.74 4.35 1.93
CA LEU A 216 -24.85 4.38 3.10
C LEU A 216 -25.35 3.47 4.23
N GLU A 217 -26.66 3.40 4.49
CA GLU A 217 -27.18 2.46 5.50
C GLU A 217 -27.09 1.01 5.04
N ALA A 218 -27.38 0.70 3.77
CA ALA A 218 -27.15 -0.64 3.25
C ALA A 218 -25.68 -1.08 3.37
N MET A 219 -24.72 -0.17 3.14
CA MET A 219 -23.29 -0.41 3.34
C MET A 219 -22.97 -0.74 4.80
N LYS A 220 -23.58 0.00 5.74
CA LYS A 220 -23.37 -0.22 7.17
C LYS A 220 -23.92 -1.56 7.62
N ASP A 221 -25.09 -1.95 7.12
CA ASP A 221 -25.70 -3.24 7.43
C ASP A 221 -24.81 -4.39 6.94
N GLU A 222 -24.33 -4.35 5.69
CA GLU A 222 -23.45 -5.39 5.12
C GLU A 222 -22.11 -5.48 5.87
N ALA A 223 -21.53 -4.34 6.22
CA ALA A 223 -20.30 -4.28 7.00
C ALA A 223 -20.48 -4.79 8.44
N GLN A 224 -21.61 -4.50 9.08
CA GLN A 224 -21.93 -5.03 10.41
C GLN A 224 -22.13 -6.55 10.38
N GLU A 225 -22.80 -7.07 9.34
CA GLU A 225 -22.93 -8.51 9.11
C GLU A 225 -21.55 -9.16 8.97
N LEU A 226 -20.67 -8.59 8.13
CA LEU A 226 -19.29 -9.07 7.98
C LEU A 226 -18.55 -9.09 9.33
N ILE A 227 -18.62 -8.00 10.11
CA ILE A 227 -17.97 -7.93 11.43
C ILE A 227 -18.54 -8.98 12.40
N ALA A 228 -19.84 -9.26 12.33
CA ALA A 228 -20.47 -10.29 13.16
C ALA A 228 -20.01 -11.70 12.79
N ASP A 229 -19.88 -11.99 11.50
CA ASP A 229 -19.50 -13.31 10.97
C ASP A 229 -18.04 -13.68 11.26
N VAL A 230 -17.15 -12.68 11.25
CA VAL A 230 -15.70 -12.88 11.41
C VAL A 230 -15.24 -12.87 12.87
N LYS A 231 -16.02 -12.25 13.76
CA LYS A 231 -15.69 -12.17 15.19
C LYS A 231 -15.47 -13.54 15.85
N PRO A 232 -16.27 -14.59 15.59
CA PRO A 232 -16.00 -15.95 16.05
C PRO A 232 -14.69 -16.55 15.52
N MET A 233 -14.16 -16.04 14.40
CA MET A 233 -12.90 -16.49 13.80
C MET A 233 -11.67 -15.88 14.49
N GLY A 234 -11.86 -14.93 15.41
CA GLY A 234 -10.77 -14.25 16.12
C GLY A 234 -10.05 -13.19 15.28
N VAL A 235 -10.67 -12.72 14.20
CA VAL A 235 -10.15 -11.66 13.33
C VAL A 235 -10.71 -10.30 13.81
N ASP A 236 -9.82 -9.33 14.02
CA ASP A 236 -10.17 -7.94 14.31
C ASP A 236 -10.48 -7.20 13.00
N ILE A 237 -11.74 -6.85 12.77
CA ILE A 237 -12.16 -6.10 11.58
C ILE A 237 -12.67 -4.71 11.98
N GLY A 238 -12.03 -3.68 11.43
CA GLY A 238 -12.45 -2.29 11.53
C GLY A 238 -12.88 -1.75 10.16
N ILE A 239 -14.12 -1.28 10.05
CA ILE A 239 -14.65 -0.65 8.84
C ILE A 239 -14.98 0.81 9.13
N PHE A 240 -14.39 1.71 8.36
CA PHE A 240 -14.52 3.15 8.50
C PHE A 240 -15.22 3.73 7.27
N TYR A 241 -16.10 4.71 7.46
CA TYR A 241 -16.87 5.34 6.38
C TYR A 241 -16.49 6.82 6.28
N ARG A 242 -16.20 7.28 5.06
CA ARG A 242 -15.87 8.68 4.70
C ARG A 242 -14.63 9.21 5.44
N ASN A 243 -13.80 9.99 4.74
CA ASN A 243 -12.64 10.68 5.31
C ASN A 243 -11.60 9.78 6.00
N PHE A 244 -11.56 8.47 5.69
CA PHE A 244 -10.49 7.61 6.16
C PHE A 244 -9.23 7.90 5.35
N ARG A 245 -8.41 8.83 5.84
CA ARG A 245 -7.10 9.12 5.24
C ARG A 245 -6.02 8.33 5.96
N MET A 246 -5.28 7.54 5.19
CA MET A 246 -4.01 7.01 5.66
C MET A 246 -2.93 8.08 5.52
N GLY A 247 -2.16 8.34 6.57
CA GLY A 247 -0.95 9.20 6.49
C GLY A 247 -1.05 10.60 7.11
N GLU A 248 -2.22 11.22 7.22
CA GLU A 248 -2.35 12.56 7.83
C GLU A 248 -2.60 12.47 9.34
N SER A 249 -1.55 12.33 10.16
CA SER A 249 -1.56 12.45 11.64
C SER A 249 -2.45 11.50 12.47
N ASP A 250 -3.49 10.90 11.89
CA ASP A 250 -4.45 9.99 12.55
C ASP A 250 -3.93 8.55 12.63
N TRP A 251 -3.00 8.19 11.75
CA TRP A 251 -2.18 6.98 11.88
C TRP A 251 -0.99 7.23 12.83
N ASP A 252 -1.29 7.75 14.02
CA ASP A 252 -0.31 7.75 15.10
C ASP A 252 -0.06 6.28 15.47
N HIS A 253 1.16 5.79 15.26
CA HIS A 253 1.61 4.43 15.60
C HIS A 253 1.31 4.02 17.06
N LYS A 254 0.90 4.98 17.90
CA LYS A 254 0.43 4.79 19.28
C LYS A 254 -1.03 4.34 19.41
N ARG A 255 -1.94 4.69 18.49
CA ARG A 255 -3.38 4.32 18.58
C ARG A 255 -3.68 2.95 17.98
N TYR A 256 -2.89 2.55 16.98
CA TYR A 256 -2.97 1.23 16.37
C TYR A 256 -1.57 0.60 16.43
N PRO A 257 -1.16 0.10 17.61
CA PRO A 257 0.18 -0.47 17.76
C PRO A 257 0.32 -1.70 16.85
N LEU A 258 1.41 -1.70 16.09
CA LEU A 258 1.99 -2.88 15.44
C LEU A 258 2.47 -3.90 16.49
#